data_AF-A0AAJ1QBB6-F1
#
_entry.id   AF-A0AAJ1QBB6-F1
#
_cell.length_a   1.000
_cell.length_b   1.000
_cell.length_c   1.000
_cell.angle_alpha   90.00
_cell.angle_beta   90.00
_cell.angle_gamma   90.00
#
_symmetry.space_group_name_H-M   'P 1'
#
loop_
_entity.id
_entity.type
_entity.pdbx_description
1 polymer ?
#
loop_
_entity_poly.entity_id
_entity_poly.type
_entity_poly.pdbx_seq_one_letter_code
_entity_poly.pdbx_strand_id
1 'polypeptide(L)' 'AQEAAIKRAAAMIAHARRPVFYGGGGLINSGADASHAFTSLVQETGAPCTLTLMGLGAYPARDEQFVGMLGMHGT' A
#
# COMPACT_ATOMS: atom_id res chain seq x y z
N ALA A 1 10.27 -8.23 19.45
CA ALA A 1 9.76 -6.85 19.31
C ALA A 1 9.06 -6.61 17.97
N GLN A 2 9.70 -6.93 16.84
CA GLN A 2 9.14 -6.80 15.49
C GLN A 2 7.80 -7.52 15.30
N GLU A 3 7.71 -8.80 15.68
CA GLU A 3 6.52 -9.62 15.47
C GLU A 3 5.28 -9.08 16.22
N ALA A 4 5.47 -8.60 17.46
CA ALA A 4 4.40 -7.97 18.23
C ALA A 4 3.92 -6.67 17.57
N ALA A 5 4.83 -5.89 16.98
CA ALA A 5 4.46 -4.70 16.23
C ALA A 5 3.66 -5.04 14.96
N ILE A 6 4.08 -6.08 14.22
CA ILE A 6 3.38 -6.58 13.03
C ILE A 6 1.97 -7.05 13.39
N LYS A 7 1.81 -7.87 14.44
CA LYS A 7 0.50 -8.35 14.90
C LYS A 7 -0.44 -7.20 15.28
N ARG A 8 0.09 -6.16 15.94
CA ARG A 8 -0.69 -4.96 16.25
C ARG A 8 -1.10 -4.19 14.99
N ALA A 9 -0.20 -4.03 14.02
CA ALA A 9 -0.51 -3.37 12.76
C ALA A 9 -1.60 -4.13 11.99
N ALA A 10 -1.49 -5.46 11.89
CA ALA A 10 -2.49 -6.30 11.25
C ALA A 10 -3.88 -6.17 11.92
N ALA A 11 -3.93 -6.18 13.26
CA ALA A 11 -5.18 -5.97 13.99
C ALA A 11 -5.79 -4.58 13.73
N MET A 12 -4.96 -3.53 13.67
CA MET A 12 -5.43 -2.18 13.34
C MET A 12 -5.98 -2.08 11.91
N ILE A 13 -5.32 -2.72 10.94
CA ILE A 13 -5.79 -2.77 9.54
C ILE A 13 -7.14 -3.52 9.48
N ALA A 14 -7.25 -4.69 10.13
CA ALA A 14 -8.45 -5.51 10.11
C ALA A 14 -9.68 -4.85 10.76
N HIS A 15 -9.47 -4.00 11.77
CA HIS A 15 -10.55 -3.28 12.45
C HIS A 15 -10.81 -1.87 11.89
N ALA A 16 -10.04 -1.41 10.92
CA ALA A 16 -10.22 -0.09 10.33
C ALA A 16 -11.54 -0.02 9.55
N ARG A 17 -12.34 1.02 9.78
CA ARG A 17 -13.61 1.21 9.06
C ARG A 17 -13.41 1.61 7.60
N ARG A 18 -12.38 2.41 7.30
CA ARG A 18 -12.04 2.93 5.96
C ARG A 18 -10.51 3.06 5.81
N PRO A 19 -9.77 1.95 5.79
CA PRO A 19 -8.31 2.01 5.62
C PRO A 19 -7.93 2.52 4.24
N VAL A 20 -6.74 3.12 4.15
CA VAL A 20 -6.09 3.48 2.88
C VAL A 20 -4.63 3.07 3.00
N PHE A 21 -4.13 2.37 1.99
CA PHE A 21 -2.70 2.07 1.90
C PHE A 21 -1.96 3.20 1.20
N TYR A 22 -0.87 3.66 1.80
CA TYR A 22 -0.03 4.70 1.22
C TYR A 22 1.40 4.19 1.05
N GLY A 23 1.76 3.81 -0.17
CA GLY A 23 3.07 3.28 -0.51
C GLY A 23 4.06 4.36 -0.95
N GLY A 24 5.35 4.17 -0.65
CA GLY A 24 6.43 5.07 -1.07
C GLY A 24 7.59 4.33 -1.73
N GLY A 25 8.68 5.06 -2.01
CA GLY A 25 9.85 4.50 -2.71
C GLY A 25 10.55 3.35 -1.97
N GLY A 26 10.28 3.15 -0.69
CA GLY A 26 10.71 1.95 0.03
C GLY A 26 10.20 0.65 -0.60
N LEU A 27 9.02 0.64 -1.21
CA LEU A 27 8.50 -0.53 -1.93
C LEU A 27 9.38 -0.87 -3.14
N ILE A 28 9.73 0.15 -3.93
CA ILE A 28 10.60 0.01 -5.11
C ILE A 28 12.00 -0.44 -4.69
N ASN A 29 12.59 0.25 -3.71
CA ASN A 29 13.94 -0.02 -3.22
C ASN A 29 14.07 -1.41 -2.58
N SER A 30 12.97 -1.97 -2.07
CA SER A 30 12.95 -3.33 -1.49
C SER A 30 12.71 -4.42 -2.55
N GLY A 31 12.55 -4.06 -3.82
CA GLY A 31 12.45 -4.99 -4.94
C GLY A 31 11.04 -5.47 -5.28
N ALA A 32 10.97 -6.34 -6.28
CA ALA A 32 9.72 -6.85 -6.85
C ALA A 32 8.86 -7.60 -5.82
N ASP A 33 9.48 -8.40 -4.96
CA ASP A 33 8.76 -9.17 -3.94
C ASP A 33 8.02 -8.28 -2.95
N ALA A 34 8.61 -7.13 -2.58
CA ALA A 34 7.94 -6.17 -1.71
C ALA A 34 6.74 -5.51 -2.42
N SER A 35 6.85 -5.22 -3.71
CA SER A 35 5.76 -4.67 -4.52
C SER A 35 4.64 -5.68 -4.74
N HIS A 36 4.97 -6.96 -4.94
CA HIS A 36 4.00 -8.05 -5.02
C HIS A 36 3.30 -8.27 -3.68
N ALA A 37 4.03 -8.29 -2.57
CA ALA A 37 3.44 -8.42 -1.23
C ALA A 37 2.50 -7.25 -0.91
N PHE A 38 2.88 -6.03 -1.29
CA PHE A 38 2.00 -4.86 -1.18
C PHE A 38 0.74 -5.01 -2.03
N THR A 39 0.90 -5.48 -3.28
CA THR A 39 -0.24 -5.74 -4.18
C THR A 39 -1.21 -6.75 -3.59
N SER A 40 -0.72 -7.90 -3.09
CA SER A 40 -1.54 -8.90 -2.42
C SER A 40 -2.25 -8.33 -1.19
N LEU A 41 -1.55 -7.56 -0.35
CA LEU A 41 -2.15 -6.95 0.84
C LEU A 41 -3.30 -5.98 0.49
N VAL A 42 -3.11 -5.13 -0.52
CA VAL A 42 -4.15 -4.20 -0.99
C VAL A 42 -5.35 -5.00 -1.51
N GLN A 43 -5.12 -6.02 -2.34
CA GLN A 43 -6.18 -6.84 -2.92
C GLN A 43 -6.96 -7.65 -1.88
N GLU A 44 -6.27 -8.29 -0.94
CA GLU A 44 -6.89 -9.08 0.12
C GLU A 44 -7.75 -8.24 1.07
N THR A 45 -7.33 -7.01 1.33
CA THR A 45 -8.05 -6.11 2.24
C THR A 45 -9.22 -5.38 1.57
N GLY A 46 -9.26 -5.33 0.24
CA GLY A 46 -10.25 -4.56 -0.52
C GLY A 46 -10.16 -3.04 -0.30
N ALA A 47 -9.10 -2.57 0.35
CA ALA A 47 -8.91 -1.15 0.66
C ALA A 47 -8.32 -0.40 -0.55
N PRO A 48 -8.63 0.89 -0.73
CA PRO A 48 -7.94 1.70 -1.72
C PRO A 48 -6.46 1.91 -1.35
N CYS A 49 -5.63 2.13 -2.37
CA CYS A 49 -4.23 2.48 -2.21
C CYS A 49 -3.83 3.70 -3.06
N THR A 50 -2.83 4.43 -2.58
CA THR A 50 -2.15 5.50 -3.31
C THR A 50 -0.64 5.33 -3.16
N LEU A 51 0.11 5.93 -4.08
CA LEU A 51 1.57 5.89 -4.11
C LEU A 51 2.12 7.31 -4.11
N THR A 52 3.23 7.52 -3.42
CA THR A 52 4.04 8.72 -3.64
C THR A 52 4.61 8.70 -5.06
N LEU A 53 5.14 9.84 -5.53
CA LEU A 53 5.90 9.90 -6.77
C LEU A 53 7.01 8.83 -6.83
N MET A 54 7.69 8.60 -5.71
CA MET A 54 8.78 7.62 -5.62
C MET A 54 8.30 6.17 -5.51
N GLY A 55 7.02 5.95 -5.17
CA GLY A 55 6.42 4.63 -5.10
C GLY A 55 5.80 4.17 -6.42
N LEU A 56 5.70 5.04 -7.45
CA LEU A 56 5.08 4.69 -8.73
C LEU A 56 5.74 3.46 -9.34
N GLY A 57 4.92 2.50 -9.76
CA GLY A 57 5.34 1.17 -10.23
C GLY A 57 5.21 0.06 -9.19
N ALA A 58 5.00 0.38 -7.91
CA ALA A 58 4.82 -0.62 -6.85
C ALA A 58 3.43 -1.28 -6.83
N TYR A 59 2.46 -0.73 -7.55
CA TYR A 59 1.09 -1.26 -7.68
C TYR A 59 0.55 -1.02 -9.11
N PRO A 60 -0.28 -1.92 -9.67
CA PRO A 60 -0.82 -1.74 -11.02
C PRO A 60 -1.72 -0.51 -11.13
N ALA A 61 -1.36 0.45 -11.97
CA ALA A 61 -2.08 1.73 -12.07
C ALA A 61 -3.51 1.64 -12.67
N ARG A 62 -3.88 0.49 -13.26
CA ARG A 62 -5.22 0.25 -13.83
C ARG A 62 -6.16 -0.51 -12.89
N ASP A 63 -5.64 -0.97 -11.76
CA ASP A 63 -6.43 -1.68 -10.77
C ASP A 63 -7.37 -0.70 -10.04
N GLU A 64 -8.61 -1.12 -9.81
CA GLU A 64 -9.69 -0.26 -9.29
C GLU A 64 -9.42 0.27 -7.88
N GLN A 65 -8.56 -0.40 -7.12
CA GLN A 65 -8.18 0.02 -5.78
C GLN A 65 -7.15 1.14 -5.80
N PHE A 66 -6.49 1.41 -6.94
CA PHE A 66 -5.54 2.51 -7.05
C PHE A 66 -6.27 3.84 -7.27
N VAL A 67 -6.26 4.70 -6.25
CA VAL A 67 -6.93 6.01 -6.30
C VAL A 67 -6.06 7.11 -6.91
N GLY A 68 -4.98 6.72 -7.61
CA GLY A 68 -4.04 7.64 -8.23
C GLY A 68 -2.92 8.12 -7.30
N MET A 69 -2.06 8.99 -7.82
CA MET A 69 -0.91 9.51 -7.07
C MET A 69 -1.34 10.64 -6.14
N LEU A 70 -0.92 10.60 -4.88
CA LEU A 70 -1.10 11.72 -3.94
C LEU A 70 0.06 12.73 -4.10
N GLY A 71 -0.27 14.03 -4.16
CA GLY A 71 0.72 15.11 -4.12
C GLY A 71 0.20 16.43 -4.68
N MET A 72 1.07 17.43 -4.81
CA MET A 72 0.74 18.76 -5.35
C MET A 72 0.19 18.74 -6.79
N HIS A 73 0.46 17.66 -7.52
CA HIS A 73 -0.04 17.40 -8.89
C HIS A 73 -0.71 16.03 -8.97
N GLY A 74 -1.16 15.52 -7.82
CA GLY A 74 -1.89 14.27 -7.75
C GLY A 74 -3.23 14.36 -8.46
N THR A 75 -3.79 13.19 -8.73
CA THR A 75 -5.14 13.01 -9.30
C THR A 75 -6.24 13.44 -8.36
#